data_AF-A0A317E7F2-F1
#
_entry.id   AF-A0A317E7F2-F1
#
_cell.length_a   1.000
_cell.length_b   1.000
_cell.length_c   1.000
_cell.angle_alpha   90.00
_cell.angle_beta   90.00
_cell.angle_gamma   90.00
#
_symmetry.space_group_name_H-M   'P 1'
#
loop_
_entity.id
_entity.type
_entity.pdbx_description
1 polymer ?
#
loop_
_entity_poly.entity_id
_entity_poly.type
_entity_poly.pdbx_seq_one_letter_code
_entity_poly.pdbx_strand_id
1 'polypeptide(L)'
;MEMMLPGLDEYVVGRREELEPVLNRILNGLAPLGLSEGGLAANRLATTEVMRVPEMVAAFYREGHEKIVAALGRWLARQQEAGHIRLADPAQAAAMLLSMAYADLTRRATISGEAPTPDAIARWVAQAVAVFLRGVAA
;
A
#
# COMPACT_ATOMS: atom_id res chain seq x y z
N MET A 1 15.41 2.74 13.38
CA MET A 1 15.54 1.71 12.33
C MET A 1 15.04 2.34 11.05
N GLU A 2 15.92 2.55 10.08
CA GLU A 2 15.51 3.08 8.78
C GLU A 2 14.70 2.01 8.04
N MET A 3 13.46 2.31 7.64
CA MET A 3 12.66 1.37 6.86
C MET A 3 13.19 1.38 5.43
N MET A 4 14.03 0.39 5.11
CA MET A 4 14.39 0.08 3.73
C MET A 4 13.12 -0.35 2.98
N LEU A 5 12.50 0.60 2.27
CA LEU A 5 11.42 0.33 1.34
C LEU A 5 11.90 -0.73 0.33
N PRO A 6 11.04 -1.68 -0.09
CA PRO A 6 11.39 -2.54 -1.22
C PRO A 6 11.66 -1.68 -2.45
N GLY A 7 12.66 -2.08 -3.25
CA GLY A 7 13.00 -1.43 -4.51
C GLY A 7 11.88 -1.60 -5.54
N LEU A 8 10.81 -0.81 -5.46
CA LEU A 8 9.69 -0.90 -6.41
C LEU A 8 10.16 -0.68 -7.86
N ASP A 9 11.28 -0.01 -8.05
CA ASP A 9 11.93 0.20 -9.35
C ASP A 9 12.46 -1.10 -10.01
N GLU A 10 12.64 -2.19 -9.25
CA GLU A 10 12.94 -3.54 -9.74
C GLU A 10 11.73 -4.20 -10.46
N TYR A 11 10.51 -3.74 -10.19
CA TYR A 11 9.29 -4.28 -10.78
C TYR A 11 9.06 -3.69 -12.18
N VAL A 12 9.75 -4.27 -13.17
CA VAL A 12 9.59 -3.95 -14.59
C VAL A 12 8.26 -4.50 -15.14
N VAL A 13 7.66 -3.73 -16.03
CA VAL A 13 6.49 -4.05 -16.85
C VAL A 13 6.85 -3.72 -18.29
N GLY A 14 6.69 -4.66 -19.22
CA GLY A 14 6.88 -4.43 -20.65
C GLY A 14 5.57 -4.26 -21.41
N ARG A 15 4.47 -4.82 -20.88
CA ARG A 15 3.13 -4.77 -21.49
C ARG A 15 2.06 -4.52 -20.42
N ARG A 16 0.99 -3.82 -20.81
CA ARG A 16 -0.19 -3.54 -19.95
C ARG A 16 -0.80 -4.79 -19.30
N GLU A 17 -0.70 -5.95 -19.96
CA GLU A 17 -1.09 -7.28 -19.43
C GLU A 17 -0.39 -7.64 -18.11
N GLU A 18 0.86 -7.21 -17.93
CA GLU A 18 1.72 -7.59 -16.82
C GLU A 18 1.48 -6.74 -15.57
N LEU A 19 0.74 -5.62 -15.68
CA LEU A 19 0.41 -4.74 -14.57
C LEU A 19 -0.30 -5.45 -13.41
N GLU A 20 -1.30 -6.29 -13.70
CA GLU A 20 -2.08 -6.97 -12.67
C GLU A 20 -1.24 -7.95 -11.84
N PRO A 21 -0.48 -8.91 -12.41
CA PRO A 21 0.41 -9.77 -11.62
C PRO A 21 1.59 -9.01 -11.00
N VAL A 22 2.02 -7.87 -11.54
CA VAL A 22 3.06 -7.03 -10.93
C VAL A 22 2.53 -6.26 -9.71
N LEU A 23 1.40 -5.55 -9.82
CA LEU A 23 0.77 -4.85 -8.70
C LEU A 23 0.37 -5.82 -7.59
N ASN A 24 -0.12 -7.01 -7.93
CA ASN A 24 -0.40 -8.05 -6.94
C ASN A 24 0.87 -8.46 -6.16
N ARG A 25 2.02 -8.64 -6.81
CA ARG A 25 3.28 -8.93 -6.10
C ARG A 25 3.73 -7.76 -5.23
N ILE A 26 3.70 -6.53 -5.74
CA ILE A 26 4.05 -5.31 -5.00
C ILE A 26 3.22 -5.19 -3.71
N LEU A 27 1.89 -5.28 -3.83
CA LEU A 27 0.98 -5.08 -2.71
C LEU A 27 0.96 -6.25 -1.71
N ASN A 28 1.21 -7.49 -2.15
CA ASN A 28 1.42 -8.59 -1.20
C ASN A 28 2.78 -8.49 -0.50
N GLY A 29 3.82 -7.99 -1.17
CA GLY A 29 5.13 -7.73 -0.56
C GLY A 29 5.13 -6.58 0.46
N LEU A 30 4.30 -5.56 0.25
CA LEU A 30 4.11 -4.44 1.18
C LEU A 30 3.20 -4.76 2.37
N ALA A 31 2.27 -5.72 2.23
CA ALA A 31 1.26 -6.02 3.26
C ALA A 31 1.81 -6.32 4.67
N PRO A 32 2.91 -7.08 4.85
CA PRO A 32 3.46 -7.37 6.18
C PRO A 32 3.89 -6.13 6.99
N LEU A 33 4.18 -5.00 6.32
CA LEU A 33 4.56 -3.75 6.99
C LEU A 33 3.44 -3.19 7.88
N GLY A 34 2.18 -3.38 7.47
CA GLY A 34 0.99 -2.90 8.20
C GLY A 34 0.12 -3.98 8.82
N LEU A 35 0.09 -5.19 8.24
CA LEU A 35 -0.83 -6.27 8.62
C LEU A 35 -0.17 -7.41 9.43
N SER A 36 1.13 -7.34 9.71
CA SER A 36 1.75 -8.19 10.73
C SER A 36 1.32 -7.78 12.14
N GLU A 37 1.47 -8.68 13.12
CA GLU A 37 1.19 -8.37 14.54
C GLU A 37 1.94 -7.13 15.02
N GLY A 38 3.20 -6.97 14.60
CA GLY A 38 4.03 -5.80 14.91
C GLY A 38 3.55 -4.51 14.24
N GLY A 39 3.17 -4.57 12.96
CA GLY A 39 2.57 -3.42 12.24
C GLY A 39 1.25 -2.97 12.86
N LEU A 40 0.39 -3.93 13.21
CA LEU A 40 -0.88 -3.68 13.90
C LEU A 40 -0.67 -3.13 15.31
N ALA A 41 0.32 -3.63 16.06
CA ALA A 41 0.68 -3.10 17.38
C ALA A 41 1.23 -1.67 17.31
N ALA A 42 2.10 -1.37 16.34
CA ALA A 42 2.61 -0.02 16.12
C ALA A 42 1.49 0.95 15.73
N ASN A 43 0.57 0.54 14.84
CA ASN A 43 -0.59 1.32 14.47
C ASN A 43 -1.54 1.59 15.66
N ARG A 44 -1.80 0.60 16.51
CA ARG A 44 -2.56 0.79 17.76
C ARG A 44 -1.90 1.81 18.68
N LEU A 45 -0.60 1.68 18.95
CA LEU A 45 0.16 2.61 19.80
C LEU A 45 0.14 4.04 19.24
N ALA A 46 0.36 4.19 17.93
CA ALA A 46 0.28 5.47 17.24
C ALA A 46 -1.12 6.10 17.36
N THR A 47 -2.18 5.28 17.25
CA THR A 47 -3.58 5.72 17.38
C THR A 47 -3.93 6.16 18.81
N THR A 48 -3.43 5.46 19.85
CA THR A 48 -3.73 5.83 21.25
C THR A 48 -2.91 7.03 21.74
N GLU A 49 -1.65 7.16 21.33
CA GLU A 49 -0.75 8.20 21.84
C GLU A 49 -0.80 9.51 21.02
N VAL A 50 -1.54 9.58 19.91
CA VAL A 50 -1.58 10.77 19.01
C VAL A 50 -1.96 12.07 19.72
N MET A 51 -2.85 12.02 20.71
CA MET A 51 -3.27 13.20 21.48
C MET A 51 -2.24 13.66 22.52
N ARG A 52 -1.20 12.85 22.77
CA ARG A 52 -0.18 13.07 23.80
C ARG A 52 1.19 13.41 23.20
N VAL A 53 1.55 12.76 22.09
CA VAL A 53 2.83 12.92 21.39
C VAL A 53 2.62 13.06 19.87
N PRO A 54 1.84 14.06 19.42
CA PRO A 54 1.42 14.19 18.01
C PRO A 54 2.60 14.31 17.04
N GLU A 55 3.68 14.98 17.42
CA GLU A 55 4.87 15.13 16.57
C GLU A 55 5.58 13.79 16.30
N MET A 56 5.62 12.89 17.29
CA MET A 56 6.21 11.56 17.16
C MET A 56 5.34 10.66 16.28
N VAL A 57 4.00 10.74 16.44
CA VAL A 57 3.06 9.99 15.60
C VAL A 57 3.07 10.51 14.15
N ALA A 58 3.17 11.82 13.95
CA ALA A 58 3.35 12.40 12.63
C ALA A 58 4.69 12.01 11.99
N ALA A 59 5.78 11.95 12.77
CA ALA A 59 7.07 11.45 12.28
C ALA A 59 6.99 9.96 11.86
N PHE A 60 6.34 9.12 12.67
CA PHE A 60 6.07 7.72 12.33
C PHE A 60 5.25 7.57 11.04
N TYR A 61 4.23 8.42 10.83
CA TYR A 61 3.41 8.39 9.62
C TYR A 61 4.18 8.83 8.36
N ARG A 62 5.00 9.89 8.45
CA ARG A 62 5.90 10.33 7.37
C ARG A 62 6.93 9.25 7.00
N GLU A 63 7.61 8.71 8.00
CA GLU A 63 8.65 7.70 7.83
C GLU A 63 8.11 6.32 7.42
N GLY A 64 6.83 6.05 7.70
CA GLY A 64 6.12 4.84 7.33
C GLY A 64 5.28 5.00 6.05
N HIS A 65 4.04 5.45 6.21
CA HIS A 65 3.01 5.42 5.19
C HIS A 65 3.33 6.34 3.99
N GLU A 66 3.73 7.59 4.23
CA GLU A 66 3.99 8.55 3.15
C GLU A 66 5.16 8.10 2.26
N LYS A 67 6.20 7.50 2.86
CA LYS A 67 7.31 6.88 2.11
C LYS A 67 6.84 5.75 1.17
N ILE A 68 5.88 4.92 1.59
CA ILE A 68 5.27 3.87 0.74
C ILE A 68 4.41 4.49 -0.37
N VAL A 69 3.57 5.48 -0.05
CA VAL A 69 2.75 6.23 -1.04
C VAL A 69 3.64 6.85 -2.12
N ALA A 70 4.73 7.53 -1.71
CA ALA A 70 5.65 8.19 -2.63
C ALA A 70 6.39 7.19 -3.54
N ALA A 71 6.77 6.03 -3.02
CA ALA A 71 7.41 4.98 -3.83
C ALA A 71 6.44 4.38 -4.86
N LEU A 72 5.23 4.01 -4.44
CA LEU A 72 4.22 3.47 -5.36
C LEU A 72 3.74 4.52 -6.37
N GLY A 73 3.67 5.80 -5.98
CA GLY A 73 3.35 6.90 -6.89
C GLY A 73 4.38 7.09 -8.00
N ARG A 74 5.68 7.01 -7.69
CA ARG A 74 6.76 6.99 -8.70
C ARG A 74 6.70 5.76 -9.60
N TRP A 75 6.33 4.60 -9.05
CA TRP A 75 6.14 3.39 -9.86
C TRP A 75 4.97 3.54 -10.84
N LEU A 76 3.81 4.03 -10.36
CA LEU A 76 2.62 4.29 -11.17
C LEU A 76 2.84 5.37 -12.23
N ALA A 77 3.61 6.42 -11.92
CA ALA A 77 3.96 7.47 -12.89
C ALA A 77 4.67 6.89 -14.13
N ARG A 78 5.66 5.99 -13.93
CA ARG A 78 6.33 5.30 -15.05
C ARG A 78 5.40 4.41 -15.86
N GLN A 79 4.37 3.81 -15.25
CA GLN A 79 3.37 3.02 -15.99
C GLN A 79 2.46 3.91 -16.85
N GLN A 80 2.22 5.15 -16.42
CA GLN A 80 1.51 6.16 -17.21
C GLN A 80 2.40 6.70 -18.35
N GLU A 81 3.69 6.95 -18.09
CA GLU A 81 4.67 7.36 -19.11
C GLU A 81 4.83 6.28 -20.20
N ALA A 82 4.77 5.00 -19.83
CA ALA A 82 4.71 3.86 -20.75
C ALA A 82 3.34 3.66 -21.43
N GLY A 83 2.36 4.54 -21.18
CA GLY A 83 1.02 4.50 -21.78
C GLY A 83 0.14 3.32 -21.35
N HIS A 84 0.49 2.62 -20.26
CA HIS A 84 -0.25 1.44 -19.81
C HIS A 84 -1.52 1.78 -19.01
N ILE A 85 -1.52 2.93 -18.32
CA ILE A 85 -2.62 3.46 -17.49
C ILE A 85 -2.76 4.98 -17.66
N ARG A 86 -3.91 5.53 -17.27
CA ARG A 86 -4.20 6.98 -17.22
C ARG A 86 -4.61 7.39 -15.81
N LEU A 87 -3.90 8.37 -15.24
CA LEU A 87 -4.07 8.88 -13.88
C LEU A 87 -4.23 10.41 -13.91
N ALA A 88 -4.98 10.98 -12.97
CA ALA A 88 -5.00 12.42 -12.75
C ALA A 88 -3.79 12.87 -11.91
N ASP A 89 -3.49 12.12 -10.85
CA ASP A 89 -2.34 12.29 -9.96
C ASP A 89 -1.82 10.89 -9.56
N PRO A 90 -0.58 10.51 -9.90
CA PRO A 90 -0.01 9.21 -9.54
C PRO A 90 0.19 8.97 -8.04
N ALA A 91 0.46 10.03 -7.25
CA ALA A 91 0.62 9.93 -5.80
C ALA A 91 -0.73 9.77 -5.10
N GLN A 92 -1.75 10.51 -5.54
CA GLN A 92 -3.13 10.31 -5.07
C GLN A 92 -3.63 8.91 -5.44
N ALA A 93 -3.34 8.44 -6.67
CA ALA A 93 -3.68 7.08 -7.12
C ALA A 93 -3.02 6.00 -6.26
N ALA A 94 -1.75 6.18 -5.88
CA ALA A 94 -1.05 5.28 -4.96
C ALA A 94 -1.74 5.24 -3.58
N ALA A 95 -2.07 6.40 -3.00
CA ALA A 95 -2.77 6.48 -1.71
C ALA A 95 -4.15 5.81 -1.74
N MET A 96 -4.91 5.97 -2.85
CA MET A 96 -6.19 5.29 -3.04
C MET A 96 -6.02 3.76 -3.16
N LEU A 97 -5.04 3.29 -3.93
CA LEU A 97 -4.78 1.86 -4.11
C LEU A 97 -4.35 1.18 -2.79
N LEU A 98 -3.45 1.80 -2.02
CA LEU A 98 -3.03 1.31 -0.70
C LEU A 98 -4.22 1.28 0.28
N SER A 99 -5.10 2.28 0.22
CA SER A 99 -6.32 2.35 1.03
C SER A 99 -7.29 1.21 0.67
N MET A 100 -7.52 0.95 -0.63
CA MET A 100 -8.33 -0.18 -1.11
C MET A 100 -7.74 -1.53 -0.69
N ALA A 101 -6.41 -1.68 -0.76
CA ALA A 101 -5.70 -2.91 -0.44
C ALA A 101 -5.74 -3.26 1.06
N TYR A 102 -5.63 -2.28 1.96
CA TYR A 102 -5.36 -2.56 3.37
C TYR A 102 -6.33 -1.95 4.39
N ALA A 103 -6.99 -0.81 4.13
CA ALA A 103 -7.63 -0.03 5.21
C ALA A 103 -8.69 -0.83 5.99
N ASP A 104 -9.49 -1.63 5.28
CA ASP A 104 -10.51 -2.49 5.88
C ASP A 104 -9.93 -3.72 6.59
N LEU A 105 -8.82 -4.28 6.08
CA LEU A 105 -8.11 -5.38 6.72
C LEU A 105 -7.47 -4.92 8.04
N THR A 106 -6.76 -3.78 8.02
CA THR A 106 -6.18 -3.15 9.20
C THR A 106 -7.26 -2.81 10.24
N ARG A 107 -8.40 -2.26 9.80
CA ARG A 107 -9.52 -1.94 10.71
C ARG A 107 -10.11 -3.18 11.36
N ARG A 108 -10.34 -4.27 10.62
CA ARG A 108 -10.81 -5.54 11.18
C ARG A 108 -9.82 -6.11 12.19
N ALA A 109 -8.54 -6.20 11.82
CA ALA A 109 -7.48 -6.76 12.64
C ALA A 109 -7.20 -5.93 13.92
N THR A 110 -7.38 -4.60 13.86
CA THR A 110 -7.35 -3.74 15.06
C THR A 110 -8.52 -4.00 16.01
N ILE A 111 -9.70 -4.39 15.50
CA ILE A 111 -10.91 -4.66 16.30
C ILE A 111 -10.92 -6.08 16.87
N SER A 112 -10.52 -7.10 16.10
CA SER A 112 -10.43 -8.49 16.58
C SER A 112 -9.17 -8.76 17.40
N GLY A 113 -8.09 -8.01 17.17
CA GLY A 113 -6.74 -8.30 17.66
C GLY A 113 -5.95 -9.27 16.78
N GLU A 114 -6.62 -9.94 15.83
CA GLU A 114 -6.05 -11.01 14.98
C GLU A 114 -5.53 -10.48 13.64
N ALA A 115 -4.31 -10.86 13.26
CA ALA A 115 -3.76 -10.55 11.95
C ALA A 115 -4.45 -11.35 10.82
N PRO A 116 -4.73 -10.75 9.64
CA PRO A 116 -5.34 -11.47 8.53
C PRO A 116 -4.35 -12.47 7.91
N THR A 117 -4.83 -13.66 7.57
CA THR A 117 -3.96 -14.69 6.96
C THR A 117 -3.45 -14.27 5.57
N PRO A 118 -2.28 -14.77 5.12
CA PRO A 118 -1.75 -14.46 3.79
C PRO A 118 -2.76 -14.70 2.65
N ASP A 119 -3.53 -15.78 2.70
CA ASP A 119 -4.57 -16.09 1.71
C ASP A 119 -5.79 -15.17 1.78
N ALA A 120 -6.07 -14.55 2.93
CA ALA A 120 -7.08 -13.50 3.05
C ALA A 120 -6.59 -12.18 2.47
N ILE A 121 -5.33 -11.80 2.76
CA ILE A 121 -4.66 -10.63 2.17
C ILE A 121 -4.62 -10.77 0.64
N ALA A 122 -4.09 -11.87 0.12
CA ALA A 122 -3.88 -12.06 -1.33
C ALA A 122 -5.19 -11.99 -2.13
N ARG A 123 -6.27 -12.61 -1.64
CA ARG A 123 -7.60 -12.52 -2.29
C ARG A 123 -8.18 -11.11 -2.24
N TRP A 124 -8.00 -10.37 -1.14
CA TRP A 124 -8.46 -8.99 -1.02
C TRP A 124 -7.67 -8.05 -1.93
N VAL A 125 -6.34 -8.18 -1.94
CA VAL A 125 -5.43 -7.41 -2.81
C VAL A 125 -5.75 -7.65 -4.29
N ALA A 126 -5.99 -8.89 -4.71
CA ALA A 126 -6.37 -9.19 -6.10
C ALA A 126 -7.67 -8.49 -6.52
N GLN A 127 -8.69 -8.48 -5.65
CA GLN A 127 -9.93 -7.75 -5.93
C GLN A 127 -9.71 -6.23 -5.98
N ALA A 128 -8.90 -5.67 -5.08
CA ALA A 128 -8.55 -4.25 -5.08
C ALA A 128 -7.79 -3.83 -6.35
N VAL A 129 -6.78 -4.59 -6.77
CA VAL A 129 -6.01 -4.36 -8.01
C VAL A 129 -6.92 -4.43 -9.23
N ALA A 130 -7.76 -5.45 -9.33
CA ALA A 130 -8.67 -5.61 -10.47
C ALA A 130 -9.72 -4.48 -10.57
N VAL A 131 -10.19 -3.94 -9.44
CA VAL A 131 -11.06 -2.74 -9.41
C VAL A 131 -10.27 -1.50 -9.84
N PHE A 132 -9.08 -1.29 -9.28
CA PHE A 132 -8.23 -0.14 -9.59
C PHE A 132 -7.86 -0.08 -11.08
N LEU A 133 -7.37 -1.18 -11.66
CA LEU A 133 -6.94 -1.24 -13.07
C LEU A 133 -8.09 -1.03 -14.07
N ARG A 134 -9.34 -1.33 -13.70
CA ARG A 134 -10.51 -0.93 -14.49
C ARG A 134 -10.79 0.57 -14.41
N GLY A 135 -10.54 1.19 -13.27
CA GLY A 135 -10.70 2.64 -13.06
C GLY A 135 -9.61 3.50 -13.70
N VAL A 136 -8.37 3.00 -13.79
CA VAL A 136 -7.21 3.73 -14.36
C VAL A 136 -6.88 3.32 -15.80
N ALA A 137 -7.85 2.73 -16.51
CA ALA A 137 -7.68 2.26 -17.87
C ALA A 137 -7.27 3.40 -18.84
N ALA A 138 -6.13 3.24 -19.50
CA ALA A 138 -5.77 4.01 -20.69
C ALA A 138 -6.73 3.68 -21.85
#